data_AF-A0A9Q0PV03-F1
#
_entry.id   AF-A0A9Q0PV03-F1
#
_cell.length_a   1.000
_cell.length_b   1.000
_cell.length_c   1.000
_cell.angle_alpha   90.00
_cell.angle_beta   90.00
_cell.angle_gamma   90.00
#
_symmetry.space_group_name_H-M   'P 1'
#
loop_
_entity.id
_entity.type
_entity.pdbx_description
1 polymer ?
#
loop_
_entity_poly.entity_id
_entity_poly.type
_entity_poly.pdbx_seq_one_letter_code
_entity_poly.pdbx_strand_id
1 'polypeptide(L)'
;MTVGGGNGGVFENMGSSTANLLCGSIGYIAPVERVVDSSLMRASRDQSPEVKRMWEVAITELAELGILCTQESPATRPTMLDAADDLDRLKRYLGGDTTVTFASSLGISSSTFSDD
;
A
#
# COMPACT_ATOMS: atom_id res chain seq x y z
N MET A 1 7.84 63.35 -3.50
CA MET A 1 7.81 62.19 -2.58
C MET A 1 6.43 61.56 -2.71
N THR A 2 6.34 60.41 -3.38
CA THR A 2 5.85 59.11 -2.86
C THR A 2 4.38 59.13 -2.43
N VAL A 3 3.49 58.20 -2.76
CA VAL A 3 3.52 56.96 -3.54
C VAL A 3 2.06 56.69 -3.95
N GLY A 4 1.81 56.36 -5.21
CA GLY A 4 0.50 55.91 -5.69
C GLY A 4 0.29 54.45 -5.31
N GLY A 5 -0.85 54.17 -4.68
CA GLY A 5 -1.17 52.90 -4.06
C GLY A 5 -1.46 51.75 -5.02
N GLY A 6 -1.15 50.54 -4.53
CA GLY A 6 -1.96 49.33 -4.69
C GLY A 6 -2.17 48.81 -6.11
N ASN A 7 -1.20 48.05 -6.62
CA ASN A 7 -1.46 47.05 -7.67
C ASN A 7 -2.14 45.83 -7.03
N GLY A 8 -3.45 45.92 -6.84
CA GLY A 8 -4.29 44.77 -6.51
C GLY A 8 -4.87 44.19 -7.79
N GLY A 9 -4.53 42.93 -8.11
CA GLY A 9 -5.29 42.14 -9.09
C GLY A 9 -4.51 41.65 -10.30
N VAL A 10 -3.49 40.82 -10.09
CA VAL A 10 -3.12 39.77 -11.06
C VAL A 10 -2.78 38.50 -10.28
N PHE A 11 -3.79 37.79 -9.79
CA PHE A 11 -3.58 36.42 -9.28
C PHE A 11 -4.65 35.42 -9.71
N GLU A 12 -5.70 35.85 -10.40
CA GLU A 12 -6.83 34.97 -10.74
C GLU A 12 -6.57 34.10 -11.99
N ASN A 13 -5.53 34.40 -12.79
CA ASN A 13 -5.22 33.67 -14.02
C ASN A 13 -4.06 32.68 -13.89
N MET A 14 -3.34 32.67 -12.76
CA MET A 14 -2.19 31.77 -12.55
C MET A 14 -2.64 30.33 -12.24
N GLY A 15 -3.82 30.17 -11.66
CA GLY A 15 -4.39 28.87 -11.27
C GLY A 15 -4.99 28.05 -12.42
N SER A 16 -5.45 28.69 -13.51
CA SER A 16 -5.96 27.96 -14.69
C SER A 16 -4.83 27.38 -15.55
N SER A 17 -3.66 28.05 -15.57
CA SER A 17 -2.47 27.59 -16.30
C SER A 17 -1.93 26.27 -15.75
N THR A 18 -1.97 26.08 -14.43
CA THR A 18 -1.59 24.81 -13.78
C THR A 18 -2.64 23.74 -14.01
N ALA A 19 -3.94 24.09 -13.99
CA ALA A 19 -5.02 23.15 -14.27
C ALA A 19 -4.98 22.58 -15.70
N ASN A 20 -4.66 23.39 -16.72
CA ASN A 20 -4.50 22.92 -18.09
C ASN A 20 -3.30 21.98 -18.29
N LEU A 21 -2.21 22.18 -17.54
CA LEU A 21 -1.05 21.27 -17.56
C LEU A 21 -1.36 19.92 -16.90
N LEU A 22 -2.25 19.92 -15.92
CA LEU A 22 -2.59 18.76 -15.10
C LEU A 22 -3.83 17.99 -15.61
N CYS A 23 -4.54 18.51 -16.62
CA CYS A 23 -5.71 17.90 -17.26
C CYS A 23 -5.43 16.54 -17.95
N GLY A 24 -4.17 16.08 -17.96
CA GLY A 24 -3.81 14.71 -18.36
C GLY A 24 -3.33 13.81 -17.20
N SER A 25 -2.99 14.36 -16.03
CA SER A 25 -2.21 13.64 -15.00
C SER A 25 -2.86 13.63 -13.61
N ILE A 26 -3.76 14.57 -13.30
CA ILE A 26 -4.42 14.68 -11.98
C ILE A 26 -5.88 14.18 -11.98
N GLY A 27 -6.43 13.83 -13.14
CA GLY A 27 -7.82 13.38 -13.28
C GLY A 27 -8.01 12.01 -13.94
N TYR A 28 -6.96 11.35 -14.41
CA TYR A 28 -7.11 10.04 -15.04
C TYR A 28 -7.22 8.94 -13.98
N ILE A 29 -8.41 8.82 -13.40
CA ILE A 29 -8.83 7.57 -12.75
C ILE A 29 -9.30 6.67 -13.89
N ALA A 30 -8.38 5.87 -14.43
CA ALA A 30 -8.75 4.77 -15.31
C ALA A 30 -9.81 3.92 -14.60
N PRO A 31 -10.89 3.48 -15.27
CA PRO A 31 -11.76 2.46 -14.71
C PRO A 31 -10.88 1.28 -14.29
N VAL A 32 -10.93 0.89 -13.02
CA VAL A 32 -10.06 -0.16 -12.43
C VAL A 32 -10.09 -1.44 -13.28
N GLU A 33 -11.25 -1.71 -13.89
CA GLU A 33 -11.52 -2.83 -14.79
C GLU A 33 -10.70 -2.82 -16.10
N ARG A 34 -10.14 -1.67 -16.50
CA ARG A 34 -9.20 -1.55 -17.63
C ARG A 34 -7.72 -1.56 -17.21
N VAL A 35 -7.42 -1.42 -15.91
CA VAL A 35 -6.06 -1.43 -15.36
C VAL A 35 -5.68 -2.83 -14.87
N VAL A 36 -6.65 -3.58 -14.34
CA VAL A 36 -6.43 -4.92 -13.82
C VAL A 36 -6.61 -5.94 -14.93
N ASP A 37 -5.56 -6.70 -15.24
CA ASP A 37 -5.59 -7.74 -16.25
C ASP A 37 -6.63 -8.83 -15.92
N SER A 38 -7.39 -9.29 -16.92
CA SER A 38 -8.38 -10.35 -16.73
C SER A 38 -7.77 -11.67 -16.23
N SER A 39 -6.50 -11.93 -16.57
CA SER A 39 -5.74 -13.06 -16.02
C SER A 39 -5.45 -12.88 -14.53
N LEU A 40 -5.13 -11.67 -14.08
CA LEU A 40 -4.89 -11.33 -12.68
C LEU A 40 -6.18 -11.48 -11.84
N MET A 41 -7.33 -11.07 -12.39
CA MET A 41 -8.64 -11.26 -11.76
C MET A 41 -9.04 -12.73 -11.63
N ARG A 42 -8.63 -13.59 -12.57
CA ARG A 42 -8.83 -15.04 -12.45
C ARG A 42 -7.88 -15.64 -11.42
N ALA A 43 -6.59 -15.32 -11.53
CA ALA A 43 -5.58 -15.79 -10.59
C ALA A 43 -5.91 -15.45 -9.13
N SER A 44 -6.48 -14.26 -8.86
CA SER A 44 -6.90 -13.88 -7.52
C SER A 44 -8.13 -14.65 -7.01
N ARG A 45 -9.05 -15.04 -7.90
CA ARG A 45 -10.20 -15.90 -7.56
C ARG A 45 -9.79 -17.33 -7.24
N ASP A 46 -8.70 -17.79 -7.85
CA ASP A 46 -8.19 -19.16 -7.69
C ASP A 46 -7.25 -19.30 -6.47
N GLN A 47 -6.99 -18.22 -5.72
CA GLN A 47 -6.18 -18.28 -4.49
C GLN A 47 -6.92 -18.97 -3.33
N SER A 48 -6.16 -19.64 -2.46
CA SER A 48 -6.73 -20.20 -1.23
C SER A 48 -7.19 -19.09 -0.28
N PRO A 49 -8.23 -19.33 0.54
CA PRO A 49 -8.73 -18.34 1.49
C PRO A 49 -7.68 -17.92 2.53
N GLU A 50 -6.73 -18.79 2.85
CA GLU A 50 -5.60 -18.48 3.74
C GLU A 50 -4.66 -17.46 3.10
N VAL A 51 -4.29 -17.65 1.83
CA VAL A 51 -3.45 -16.72 1.07
C VAL A 51 -4.14 -15.37 0.92
N LYS A 52 -5.45 -15.37 0.64
CA LYS A 52 -6.23 -14.13 0.54
C LYS A 52 -6.24 -13.34 1.85
N ARG A 53 -6.48 -14.00 2.99
CA ARG A 53 -6.41 -13.35 4.32
C ARG A 53 -5.01 -12.82 4.61
N MET A 54 -3.97 -13.55 4.21
CA MET A 54 -2.59 -13.11 4.37
C MET A 54 -2.32 -11.80 3.61
N TRP A 55 -2.79 -11.68 2.36
CA TRP A 55 -2.71 -10.45 1.59
C TRP A 55 -3.55 -9.31 2.20
N GLU A 56 -4.74 -9.59 2.73
CA GLU A 56 -5.58 -8.58 3.41
C GLU A 56 -4.86 -7.96 4.63
N VAL A 57 -4.21 -8.79 5.44
CA VAL A 57 -3.37 -8.31 6.56
C VAL A 57 -2.21 -7.47 6.05
N ALA A 58 -1.50 -7.92 5.01
CA ALA A 58 -0.36 -7.21 4.46
C ALA A 58 -0.72 -5.84 3.88
N ILE A 59 -1.84 -5.74 3.17
CA ILE A 59 -2.35 -4.47 2.64
C ILE A 59 -2.68 -3.52 3.80
N THR A 60 -3.26 -4.05 4.88
CA THR A 60 -3.59 -3.26 6.07
C THR A 60 -2.34 -2.71 6.73
N GLU A 61 -1.33 -3.54 7.01
CA GLU A 61 -0.07 -3.07 7.61
C GLU A 61 0.67 -2.05 6.72
N LEU A 62 0.68 -2.25 5.39
CA LEU A 62 1.25 -1.28 4.45
C LEU A 62 0.50 0.05 4.43
N ALA A 63 -0.84 0.02 4.51
CA ALA A 63 -1.65 1.22 4.55
C ALA A 63 -1.42 2.00 5.85
N GLU A 64 -1.37 1.31 7.00
CA GLU A 64 -1.07 1.91 8.30
C GLU A 64 0.30 2.57 8.32
N LEU A 65 1.35 1.87 7.84
CA LEU A 65 2.69 2.43 7.72
C LEU A 65 2.71 3.65 6.78
N GLY A 66 2.03 3.59 5.64
CA GLY A 66 1.91 4.71 4.70
C GLY A 66 1.23 5.94 5.31
N ILE A 67 0.18 5.73 6.11
CA ILE A 67 -0.48 6.81 6.87
C ILE A 67 0.49 7.44 7.87
N LEU A 68 1.23 6.62 8.64
CA LEU A 68 2.24 7.12 9.57
C LEU A 68 3.33 7.94 8.87
N CYS A 69 3.77 7.50 7.69
CA CYS A 69 4.77 8.19 6.86
C CYS A 69 4.32 9.55 6.32
N THR A 70 3.01 9.83 6.29
CA THR A 70 2.44 11.04 5.68
C THR A 70 1.85 12.01 6.71
N GLN A 71 2.00 11.75 8.00
CA GLN A 71 1.51 12.62 9.07
C GLN A 71 2.04 14.05 8.97
N GLU A 72 1.19 15.04 9.25
CA GLU A 72 1.54 16.47 9.18
C GLU A 72 2.76 16.80 10.05
N SER A 73 2.84 16.22 11.25
CA SER A 73 3.98 16.40 12.15
C SER A 73 5.15 15.48 11.75
N PRO A 74 6.34 16.02 11.45
CA PRO A 74 7.52 15.20 11.17
C PRO A 74 7.95 14.35 12.36
N ALA A 75 7.64 14.76 13.59
CA ALA A 75 8.03 14.06 14.80
C ALA A 75 7.26 12.75 15.04
N THR A 76 6.12 12.56 14.36
CA THR A 76 5.31 11.33 14.45
C THR A 76 5.53 10.38 13.28
N ARG A 77 6.31 10.80 12.27
CA ARG A 77 6.70 9.95 11.16
C ARG A 77 7.80 8.98 11.62
N PRO A 78 7.77 7.72 11.16
CA PRO A 78 8.87 6.80 11.40
C PRO A 78 10.14 7.29 10.72
N THR A 79 11.30 6.90 11.24
CA THR A 79 12.53 7.06 10.46
C THR A 79 12.50 6.11 9.26
N MET A 80 13.28 6.41 8.22
CA MET A 80 13.37 5.51 7.06
C MET A 80 13.91 4.13 7.44
N LEU A 81 14.71 4.04 8.50
CA LEU A 81 15.22 2.77 9.03
C LEU A 81 14.08 1.95 9.66
N ASP A 82 13.26 2.58 10.50
CA ASP A 82 12.11 1.90 11.14
C ASP A 82 11.10 1.42 10.08
N ALA A 83 10.79 2.27 9.10
CA ALA A 83 9.91 1.89 8.00
C ALA A 83 10.47 0.72 7.17
N ALA A 84 11.79 0.66 6.97
CA ALA A 84 12.42 -0.45 6.26
C ALA A 84 12.38 -1.75 7.09
N ASP A 85 12.54 -1.68 8.41
CA ASP A 85 12.43 -2.84 9.30
C ASP A 85 10.99 -3.39 9.32
N ASP A 86 9.99 -2.52 9.39
CA ASP A 86 8.57 -2.89 9.31
C ASP A 86 8.25 -3.59 7.97
N LEU A 87 8.75 -3.05 6.86
CA LEU A 87 8.59 -3.66 5.54
C LEU A 87 9.30 -5.00 5.42
N ASP A 88 10.48 -5.16 6.02
CA ASP A 88 11.21 -6.44 6.01
C ASP A 88 10.49 -7.49 6.86
N ARG A 89 9.92 -7.10 8.00
CA ARG A 89 9.07 -7.98 8.83
C ARG A 89 7.86 -8.46 8.03
N LEU A 90 7.18 -7.56 7.32
CA LEU A 90 6.04 -7.93 6.48
C LEU A 90 6.45 -8.84 5.31
N LYS A 91 7.59 -8.54 4.68
CA LYS A 91 8.16 -9.36 3.61
C LYS A 91 8.45 -10.79 4.07
N ARG A 92 9.01 -10.98 5.27
CA ARG A 92 9.26 -12.32 5.84
C ARG A 92 7.96 -13.06 6.18
N TYR A 93 6.94 -12.35 6.68
CA TYR A 93 5.61 -12.92 6.92
C TYR A 93 4.99 -13.45 5.61
N LEU A 94 5.06 -12.67 4.54
CA LEU A 94 4.57 -13.05 3.21
C LEU A 94 5.42 -14.13 2.53
N GLY A 95 6.73 -14.12 2.75
CA GLY A 95 7.69 -15.06 2.14
C GLY A 95 7.62 -16.48 2.70
N GLY A 96 6.85 -16.71 3.77
CA GLY A 96 6.65 -18.05 4.32
C GLY A 96 7.76 -18.54 5.25
N ASP A 97 8.65 -17.67 5.73
CA ASP A 97 9.54 -18.02 6.86
C ASP A 97 8.72 -18.28 8.15
N THR A 98 7.42 -17.93 8.14
CA THR A 98 6.41 -18.26 9.16
C THR A 98 5.60 -19.53 8.81
N THR A 99 6.09 -20.41 7.92
CA THR A 99 5.53 -21.76 7.70
C THR A 99 5.70 -22.70 8.90
N VAL A 100 6.36 -22.25 9.96
CA VAL A 100 6.40 -22.96 11.24
C VAL A 100 5.19 -22.53 12.08
N THR A 101 4.20 -23.42 12.19
CA THR A 101 3.15 -23.43 13.26
C THR A 101 1.77 -22.84 12.91
N PHE A 102 1.09 -23.34 11.87
CA PHE A 102 -0.39 -23.45 11.91
C PHE A 102 -0.87 -24.91 12.05
N ALA A 103 0.06 -25.88 12.04
CA ALA A 103 -0.24 -27.30 12.22
C ALA A 103 -0.32 -27.76 13.68
N SER A 104 -0.02 -26.91 14.67
CA SER A 104 0.01 -27.32 16.09
C SER A 104 -1.34 -27.33 16.80
N SER A 105 -2.44 -26.90 16.15
CA SER A 105 -3.76 -26.84 16.81
C SER A 105 -4.82 -27.82 16.28
N LEU A 106 -4.54 -28.60 15.24
CA LEU A 106 -5.38 -29.74 14.85
C LEU A 106 -4.59 -31.02 15.15
N GLY A 107 -4.79 -31.58 16.34
CA GLY A 107 -4.10 -32.78 16.82
C GLY A 107 -4.36 -34.02 15.96
N ILE A 108 -3.57 -34.21 14.92
CA ILE A 108 -3.51 -35.47 14.17
C ILE A 108 -2.19 -36.16 14.50
N SER A 109 -2.30 -37.21 15.30
CA SER A 109 -1.21 -38.07 15.76
C SER A 109 -0.40 -38.64 14.59
N SER A 110 0.93 -38.59 14.71
CA SER A 110 1.86 -39.27 13.82
C SER A 110 1.93 -40.77 14.18
N SER A 111 1.65 -41.65 13.22
CA SER A 111 1.99 -43.08 13.30
C SER A 111 3.10 -43.37 12.30
N THR A 112 4.24 -43.85 12.81
CA THR A 112 5.39 -44.31 12.04
C THR A 112 5.00 -45.50 11.17
N PHE A 113 5.22 -45.42 9.86
CA PHE A 113 5.39 -46.61 9.03
C PHE A 113 6.88 -46.74 8.71
N SER A 114 7.49 -47.79 9.24
CA SER A 114 8.78 -48.29 8.78
C SER A 114 8.46 -49.47 7.87
N ASP A 115 8.92 -49.41 6.62
CA ASP A 115 8.84 -50.51 5.66
C ASP A 115 10.29 -50.83 5.25
N ASP A 116 10.81 -51.94 5.77
CA ASP A 116 11.86 -52.79 5.17
C ASP A 116 11.59 -54.25 5.55
#